data_AF-A0AAX6E106-F1
#
_entry.id   AF-A0AAX6E106-F1
#
_cell.length_a   1.000
_cell.length_b   1.000
_cell.length_c   1.000
_cell.angle_alpha   90.00
_cell.angle_beta   90.00
_cell.angle_gamma   90.00
#
_symmetry.space_group_name_H-M   'P 1'
#
loop_
_entity.id
_entity.type
_entity.pdbx_description
1 polymer ?
#
loop_
_entity_poly.entity_id
_entity_poly.type
_entity_poly.pdbx_seq_one_letter_code
_entity_poly.pdbx_strand_id
1 'polypeptide(L)'
;MMKLNEKNTKSLDESRMKDAAVSVKNNETSERRVLDVTRRPDTDRSKWFKGLPWEGRMKKANEQGTLVFLDNIDRSFTSTDLEDIMYGAFAQSCTAKIIPQLPVLSPHCGQAYVIFKTPDAADEAVQKINKGCLMQSNGRPFIASKGMLPVAPKATFHGHLSFERRFQMQREEMRKAVSTSHCSQPNTIEYEMAMEWILLQEKYGDCYSWLYKRQAGDVKQIKNIVKAKL
;
A
#
# COMPACT_ATOMS: atom_id res chain seq x y z
N MET A 1 18.05 34.48 54.08
CA MET A 1 19.41 34.75 53.55
C MET A 1 19.86 33.51 52.80
N MET A 2 19.57 33.33 51.50
CA MET A 2 20.18 33.96 50.32
C MET A 2 21.70 33.83 50.26
N LYS A 3 22.19 32.96 49.36
CA LYS A 3 22.73 33.37 48.05
C LYS A 3 22.86 32.13 47.13
N LEU A 4 21.99 32.06 46.13
CA LEU A 4 22.25 31.32 44.89
C LEU A 4 23.34 32.06 44.13
N ASN A 5 24.32 31.32 43.59
CA ASN A 5 25.32 31.89 42.71
C ASN A 5 24.83 31.78 41.26
N GLU A 6 24.45 32.93 40.71
CA GLU A 6 24.16 33.15 39.30
C GLU A 6 25.44 32.97 38.48
N LYS A 7 25.38 32.14 37.44
CA LYS A 7 26.23 32.32 36.25
C LYS A 7 25.32 32.68 35.08
N ASN A 8 25.48 33.93 34.70
CA ASN A 8 24.79 34.63 33.65
C ASN A 8 25.60 34.47 32.35
N THR A 9 25.01 33.90 31.29
CA THR A 9 25.50 34.06 29.91
C THR A 9 24.33 34.09 28.94
N LYS A 10 23.79 35.30 28.78
CA LYS A 10 23.42 36.00 27.53
C LYS A 10 22.98 35.17 26.32
N SER A 11 21.76 35.50 25.90
CA SER A 11 21.18 35.38 24.56
C SER A 11 22.13 35.79 23.44
N LEU A 12 22.17 34.99 22.38
CA LEU A 12 22.72 35.36 21.08
C LEU A 12 21.62 35.22 20.02
N ASP A 13 21.18 36.41 19.60
CA ASP A 13 20.54 36.82 18.36
C ASP A 13 20.02 35.75 17.37
N GLU A 14 18.72 35.88 17.15
CA GLU A 14 18.11 35.93 15.82
C GLU A 14 19.01 36.70 14.82
N SER A 15 19.57 36.01 13.84
CA SER A 15 19.62 36.51 12.46
C SER A 15 20.38 35.54 11.55
N ARG A 16 19.65 35.07 10.54
CA ARG A 16 20.06 34.76 9.16
C ARG A 16 19.21 33.60 8.61
N MET A 17 17.90 33.83 8.56
CA MET A 17 17.15 33.35 7.40
C MET A 17 17.72 34.10 6.20
N LYS A 18 18.55 33.42 5.41
CA LYS A 18 18.88 33.87 4.07
C LYS A 18 17.92 33.15 3.14
N ASP A 19 17.06 33.94 2.54
CA ASP A 19 16.20 33.60 1.43
C ASP A 19 17.02 32.89 0.34
N ALA A 20 16.86 31.57 0.25
CA ALA A 20 17.06 30.88 -1.01
C ALA A 20 15.76 31.08 -1.79
N ALA A 21 15.68 32.21 -2.49
CA ALA A 21 14.69 32.43 -3.53
C ALA A 21 14.85 31.33 -4.58
N VAL A 22 14.12 30.22 -4.41
CA VAL A 22 13.86 29.31 -5.51
C VAL A 22 12.97 30.09 -6.47
N SER A 23 13.61 30.55 -7.54
CA SER A 23 12.97 31.18 -8.68
C SER A 23 11.82 30.28 -9.14
N VAL A 24 10.61 30.67 -8.77
CA VAL A 24 9.37 30.21 -9.38
C VAL A 24 9.40 30.72 -10.82
N LYS A 25 10.02 29.93 -11.70
CA LYS A 25 9.82 30.09 -13.14
C LYS A 25 8.54 29.35 -13.50
N ASN A 26 7.48 30.17 -13.56
CA ASN A 26 6.38 30.15 -14.51
C ASN A 26 5.80 28.80 -14.92
N ASN A 27 4.64 28.50 -14.35
CA ASN A 27 3.43 28.02 -15.01
C ASN A 27 3.63 27.24 -16.32
N GLU A 28 3.97 25.96 -16.20
CA GLU A 28 3.32 24.99 -17.05
C GLU A 28 2.00 24.65 -16.38
N THR A 29 0.94 25.30 -16.84
CA THR A 29 -0.44 24.88 -16.55
C THR A 29 -0.51 23.41 -16.94
N SER A 30 -0.42 22.50 -15.97
CA SER A 30 -0.68 21.08 -16.20
C SER A 30 -2.15 20.99 -16.57
N GLU A 31 -2.43 21.09 -17.87
CA GLU A 31 -3.78 21.06 -18.40
C GLU A 31 -4.41 19.74 -17.95
N ARG A 32 -5.48 19.87 -17.16
CA ARG A 32 -6.29 18.74 -16.75
C ARG A 32 -6.92 18.13 -18.00
N ARG A 33 -6.29 17.11 -18.57
CA ARG A 33 -6.87 16.34 -19.67
C ARG A 33 -7.90 15.39 -19.08
N VAL A 34 -9.17 15.70 -19.30
CA VAL A 34 -10.27 14.77 -19.01
C VAL A 34 -10.23 13.70 -20.10
N LEU A 35 -9.94 12.47 -19.70
CA LEU A 35 -10.02 11.31 -20.59
C LEU A 35 -11.45 10.79 -20.55
N ASP A 36 -12.15 10.91 -21.68
CA ASP A 36 -13.41 10.21 -21.86
C ASP A 36 -13.12 8.73 -22.11
N VAL A 37 -13.56 7.87 -21.19
CA VAL A 37 -13.23 6.44 -21.22
C VAL A 37 -14.21 5.76 -22.17
N THR A 38 -13.75 5.57 -23.40
CA THR A 38 -14.47 4.77 -24.39
C THR A 38 -14.16 3.29 -24.19
N ARG A 39 -15.16 2.44 -24.44
CA ARG A 39 -14.96 0.98 -24.40
C ARG A 39 -13.91 0.58 -25.42
N ARG A 40 -12.94 -0.23 -24.99
CA ARG A 40 -11.92 -0.76 -25.90
C ARG A 40 -12.53 -1.66 -26.98
N PRO A 41 -11.96 -1.73 -28.19
CA PRO A 41 -12.37 -2.68 -29.20
C PRO A 41 -12.14 -4.12 -28.72
N ASP A 42 -13.16 -4.98 -28.83
CA ASP A 42 -13.05 -6.39 -28.44
C ASP A 42 -12.04 -7.10 -29.36
N THR A 43 -10.83 -7.29 -28.84
CA THR A 43 -9.70 -7.85 -29.58
C THR A 43 -9.48 -9.34 -29.26
N ASP A 44 -10.21 -9.91 -28.30
CA ASP A 44 -10.04 -11.32 -27.91
C ASP A 44 -11.04 -12.23 -28.64
N ARG A 45 -10.76 -12.45 -29.92
CA ARG A 45 -11.53 -13.35 -30.78
C ARG A 45 -11.26 -14.84 -30.50
N SER A 46 -10.32 -15.16 -29.63
CA SER A 46 -9.76 -16.52 -29.46
C SER A 46 -10.36 -17.25 -28.26
N LYS A 47 -11.69 -17.38 -28.20
CA LYS A 47 -12.39 -18.11 -27.12
C LYS A 47 -12.11 -19.62 -27.11
N TRP A 48 -11.34 -20.14 -28.08
CA TRP A 48 -11.04 -21.55 -28.25
C TRP A 48 -10.02 -22.08 -27.23
N PHE A 49 -9.10 -21.25 -26.73
CA PHE A 49 -8.06 -21.68 -25.80
C PHE A 49 -8.26 -21.10 -24.40
N LYS A 50 -8.56 -21.96 -23.42
CA LYS A 50 -8.48 -21.59 -22.00
C LYS A 50 -7.01 -21.39 -21.65
N GLY A 51 -6.48 -20.19 -21.86
CA GLY A 51 -5.09 -19.89 -21.56
C GLY A 51 -4.76 -20.12 -20.08
N LEU A 52 -3.46 -20.09 -19.74
CA LEU A 52 -2.95 -20.39 -18.39
C LEU A 52 -3.77 -19.77 -17.24
N PRO A 53 -3.90 -20.45 -16.08
CA PRO A 53 -4.48 -19.87 -14.88
C PRO A 53 -3.87 -18.50 -14.57
N TRP A 54 -4.67 -17.58 -14.03
CA TRP A 54 -4.27 -16.19 -13.80
C TRP A 54 -2.95 -16.08 -13.03
N GLU A 55 -2.80 -16.89 -11.99
CA GLU A 55 -1.63 -16.90 -11.13
C GLU A 55 -0.35 -17.25 -11.91
N GLY A 56 -0.46 -18.16 -12.88
CA GLY A 56 0.65 -18.51 -13.79
C GLY A 56 0.98 -17.36 -14.75
N ARG A 57 -0.03 -16.68 -15.30
CA ARG A 57 0.19 -15.50 -16.15
C ARG A 57 0.83 -14.35 -15.38
N MET A 58 0.38 -14.12 -14.16
CA MET A 58 0.91 -13.07 -13.28
C MET A 58 2.38 -13.33 -12.93
N LYS A 59 2.75 -14.57 -12.55
CA LYS A 59 4.16 -14.92 -12.29
C LYS A 59 5.04 -14.71 -13.52
N LYS A 60 4.61 -15.19 -14.68
CA LYS A 60 5.33 -15.00 -15.95
C LYS A 60 5.46 -13.51 -16.30
N ALA A 61 4.39 -12.73 -16.16
CA ALA A 61 4.42 -11.30 -16.40
C ALA A 61 5.36 -10.55 -15.44
N ASN A 62 5.45 -11.01 -14.18
CA ASN A 62 6.40 -10.47 -13.21
C ASN A 62 7.86 -10.74 -13.63
N GLU A 63 8.16 -11.97 -14.04
CA GLU A 63 9.48 -12.35 -14.57
C GLU A 63 9.84 -11.58 -15.85
N GLN A 64 8.86 -11.35 -16.72
CA GLN A 64 9.02 -10.59 -17.95
C GLN A 64 9.03 -9.07 -17.75
N GLY A 65 8.76 -8.59 -16.53
CA GLY A 65 8.70 -7.16 -16.23
C GLY A 65 7.50 -6.43 -16.84
N THR A 66 6.44 -7.14 -17.24
CA THR A 66 5.23 -6.57 -17.85
C THR A 66 4.07 -6.40 -16.86
N LEU A 67 4.26 -6.84 -15.61
CA LEU A 67 3.28 -6.73 -14.54
C LEU A 67 3.37 -5.39 -13.82
N VAL A 68 2.22 -4.77 -13.60
CA VAL A 68 2.05 -3.55 -12.79
C VAL A 68 1.04 -3.83 -11.68
N PHE A 69 1.37 -3.41 -10.47
CA PHE A 69 0.48 -3.35 -9.33
C PHE A 69 -0.13 -1.96 -9.21
N LEU A 70 -1.45 -1.91 -9.02
CA LEU A 70 -2.21 -0.70 -8.81
C LEU A 70 -2.83 -0.70 -7.43
N ASP A 71 -2.73 0.45 -6.76
CA ASP A 71 -3.30 0.71 -5.43
C ASP A 71 -4.18 1.97 -5.44
N ASN A 72 -4.89 2.20 -4.33
CA ASN A 72 -5.83 3.30 -4.13
C ASN A 72 -7.01 3.31 -5.13
N ILE A 73 -7.41 2.13 -5.60
CA ILE A 73 -8.51 1.96 -6.55
C ILE A 73 -9.86 2.05 -5.83
N ASP A 74 -10.89 2.61 -6.46
CA ASP A 74 -12.25 2.47 -5.94
C ASP A 74 -12.72 1.00 -6.00
N ARG A 75 -13.36 0.53 -4.93
CA ARG A 75 -13.86 -0.85 -4.87
C ARG A 75 -15.01 -1.11 -5.85
N SER A 76 -15.65 -0.06 -6.36
CA SER A 76 -16.70 -0.18 -7.37
C SER A 76 -16.17 -0.52 -8.76
N PHE A 77 -14.86 -0.33 -9.01
CA PHE A 77 -14.29 -0.67 -10.31
C PHE A 77 -14.31 -2.18 -10.54
N THR A 78 -14.54 -2.57 -11.78
CA THR A 78 -14.35 -3.93 -12.26
C THR A 78 -13.03 -4.06 -13.02
N SER A 79 -12.57 -5.28 -13.24
CA SER A 79 -11.37 -5.53 -14.05
C SER A 79 -11.50 -4.90 -15.45
N THR A 80 -12.70 -4.93 -16.04
CA THR A 80 -12.95 -4.36 -17.37
C THR A 80 -12.86 -2.83 -17.36
N ASP A 81 -13.40 -2.19 -16.31
CA ASP A 81 -13.30 -0.72 -16.20
C ASP A 81 -11.83 -0.27 -16.11
N LEU A 82 -11.00 -1.02 -15.36
CA LEU A 82 -9.57 -0.73 -15.28
C LEU A 82 -8.90 -0.90 -16.64
N GLU A 83 -9.25 -1.94 -17.40
CA GLU A 83 -8.70 -2.15 -18.73
C GLU A 83 -9.09 -1.03 -19.70
N ASP A 84 -10.33 -0.57 -19.66
CA ASP A 84 -10.82 0.54 -20.49
C ASP A 84 -10.15 1.87 -20.10
N ILE A 85 -9.98 2.15 -18.80
CA ILE A 85 -9.26 3.33 -18.30
C ILE A 85 -7.80 3.31 -18.75
N MET A 86 -7.13 2.18 -18.61
CA MET A 86 -5.71 2.04 -18.99
C MET A 86 -5.55 2.16 -20.50
N TYR A 87 -6.49 1.60 -21.27
CA TYR A 87 -6.51 1.76 -22.72
C TYR A 87 -6.72 3.23 -23.13
N GLY A 88 -7.69 3.93 -22.54
CA GLY A 88 -7.93 5.34 -22.82
C GLY A 88 -6.77 6.26 -22.42
N ALA A 89 -6.07 5.94 -21.33
CA ALA A 89 -4.95 6.75 -20.84
C ALA A 89 -3.63 6.52 -21.60
N PHE A 90 -3.36 5.29 -22.03
CA PHE A 90 -2.05 4.91 -22.58
C PHE A 90 -2.10 4.44 -24.03
N ALA A 91 -3.29 4.31 -24.63
CA ALA A 91 -3.52 3.66 -25.94
C ALA A 91 -2.96 2.23 -26.01
N GLN A 92 -2.79 1.58 -24.86
CA GLN A 92 -2.15 0.28 -24.71
C GLN A 92 -3.17 -0.72 -24.16
N SER A 93 -3.33 -1.85 -24.85
CA SER A 93 -4.18 -2.93 -24.36
C SER A 93 -3.51 -3.67 -23.20
N CYS A 94 -4.25 -3.87 -22.12
CA CYS A 94 -3.80 -4.63 -20.96
C CYS A 94 -4.84 -5.65 -20.51
N THR A 95 -4.42 -6.58 -19.65
CA THR A 95 -5.32 -7.49 -18.94
C THR A 95 -5.26 -7.18 -17.46
N ALA A 96 -6.39 -6.84 -16.84
CA ALA A 96 -6.45 -6.49 -15.42
C ALA A 96 -7.16 -7.56 -14.59
N LYS A 97 -6.76 -7.68 -13.32
CA LYS A 97 -7.51 -8.43 -12.31
C LYS A 97 -7.46 -7.70 -10.98
N ILE A 98 -8.64 -7.46 -10.43
CA ILE A 98 -8.78 -6.92 -9.08
C ILE A 98 -8.41 -7.98 -8.04
N ILE A 99 -7.66 -7.56 -7.03
CA ILE A 99 -7.31 -8.40 -5.91
C ILE A 99 -8.48 -8.36 -4.92
N PRO A 100 -9.10 -9.51 -4.61
CA PRO A 100 -10.12 -9.56 -3.56
C PRO A 100 -9.44 -9.26 -2.22
N GLN A 101 -9.79 -8.15 -1.58
CA GLN A 101 -9.25 -7.78 -0.28
C GLN A 101 -10.06 -8.39 0.87
N LEU A 102 -9.35 -8.81 1.92
CA LEU A 102 -9.96 -9.06 3.23
C LEU A 102 -10.32 -7.73 3.91
N PRO A 103 -11.47 -7.62 4.61
CA PRO A 103 -11.95 -6.38 5.22
C PRO A 103 -10.98 -5.69 6.19
N VAL A 104 -9.99 -6.42 6.72
CA VAL A 104 -9.16 -6.04 7.87
C VAL A 104 -8.04 -5.05 7.52
N LEU A 105 -7.57 -4.99 6.27
CA LEU A 105 -6.31 -4.29 5.92
C LEU A 105 -6.49 -2.83 5.46
N SER A 106 -7.62 -2.51 4.82
CA SER A 106 -7.99 -1.12 4.49
C SER A 106 -9.45 -1.09 3.98
N PRO A 107 -10.37 -0.39 4.65
CA PRO A 107 -11.79 -0.43 4.29
C PRO A 107 -12.15 0.34 3.00
N HIS A 108 -11.22 1.10 2.40
CA HIS A 108 -11.59 2.10 1.40
C HIS A 108 -10.76 2.11 0.11
N CYS A 109 -9.72 1.27 0.00
CA CYS A 109 -8.81 1.24 -1.14
C CYS A 109 -8.71 -0.17 -1.68
N GLY A 110 -9.15 -0.37 -2.92
CA GLY A 110 -8.95 -1.59 -3.68
C GLY A 110 -7.56 -1.65 -4.31
N GLN A 111 -7.16 -2.86 -4.67
CA GLN A 111 -5.88 -3.17 -5.30
C GLN A 111 -6.11 -4.04 -6.54
N ALA A 112 -5.25 -3.90 -7.54
CA ALA A 112 -5.34 -4.70 -8.77
C ALA A 112 -3.95 -4.99 -9.35
N TYR A 113 -3.90 -6.03 -10.17
CA TYR A 113 -2.78 -6.32 -11.05
C TYR A 113 -3.18 -6.04 -12.49
N VAL A 114 -2.28 -5.42 -13.25
CA VAL A 114 -2.44 -5.13 -14.67
C VAL A 114 -1.24 -5.70 -15.41
N ILE A 115 -1.51 -6.51 -16.44
CA ILE A 115 -0.49 -7.11 -17.30
C ILE A 115 -0.52 -6.37 -18.63
N PHE A 116 0.59 -5.71 -18.96
CA PHE A 116 0.80 -5.09 -20.26
C PHE A 116 1.41 -6.09 -21.25
N LYS A 117 1.31 -5.78 -22.55
CA LYS A 117 1.89 -6.62 -23.61
C LYS A 117 3.41 -6.56 -23.64
N THR A 118 3.99 -5.39 -23.36
CA THR A 118 5.44 -5.15 -23.41
C THR A 118 5.94 -4.59 -22.08
N PRO A 119 7.23 -4.78 -21.74
CA PRO A 119 7.81 -4.25 -20.51
C PRO A 119 7.93 -2.73 -20.56
N ASP A 120 8.27 -2.17 -21.72
CA ASP A 120 8.38 -0.72 -21.92
C ASP A 120 7.03 -0.02 -21.66
N ALA A 121 5.93 -0.66 -22.07
CA ALA A 121 4.59 -0.18 -21.79
C ALA A 121 4.25 -0.16 -20.30
N ALA A 122 4.68 -1.20 -19.56
CA ALA A 122 4.50 -1.25 -18.12
C ALA A 122 5.28 -0.13 -17.42
N ASP A 123 6.53 0.11 -17.85
CA ASP A 123 7.37 1.19 -17.31
C ASP A 123 6.80 2.57 -17.63
N GLU A 124 6.37 2.80 -18.86
CA GLU A 124 5.73 4.03 -19.28
C GLU A 124 4.44 4.29 -18.49
N ALA A 125 3.60 3.26 -18.31
CA ALA A 125 2.36 3.36 -17.54
C ALA A 125 2.66 3.74 -16.08
N VAL A 126 3.60 3.06 -15.41
CA VAL A 126 3.99 3.40 -14.02
C VAL A 126 4.49 4.84 -13.93
N GLN A 127 5.35 5.25 -14.86
CA GLN A 127 5.87 6.62 -14.87
C GLN A 127 4.77 7.66 -15.10
N LYS A 128 3.89 7.45 -16.08
CA LYS A 128 2.80 8.38 -16.39
C LYS A 128 1.76 8.43 -15.28
N ILE A 129 1.41 7.32 -14.65
CA ILE A 129 0.45 7.29 -13.53
C ILE A 129 1.01 8.11 -12.36
N ASN A 130 2.25 7.83 -11.95
CA ASN A 130 2.83 8.44 -10.75
C ASN A 130 3.25 9.90 -10.98
N LYS A 131 3.85 10.24 -12.14
CA LYS A 131 4.26 11.61 -12.46
C LYS A 131 3.08 12.47 -12.91
N GLY A 132 2.21 11.91 -13.75
CA GLY A 132 1.07 12.61 -14.34
C GLY A 132 -0.17 12.65 -13.44
N CYS A 133 -0.13 11.99 -12.28
CA CYS A 133 -1.24 11.93 -11.32
C CYS A 133 -2.55 11.52 -12.02
N LEU A 134 -2.61 10.28 -12.54
CA LEU A 134 -3.82 9.81 -13.21
C LEU A 134 -4.97 9.72 -12.19
N MET A 135 -5.97 10.60 -12.33
CA MET A 135 -7.09 10.71 -11.41
C MET A 135 -8.29 9.89 -11.85
N GLN A 136 -8.90 9.19 -10.89
CA GLN A 136 -10.22 8.58 -11.02
C GLN A 136 -11.32 9.66 -11.03
N SER A 137 -12.52 9.30 -11.49
CA SER A 137 -13.70 10.18 -11.49
C SER A 137 -14.09 10.69 -10.09
N ASN A 138 -13.81 9.90 -9.05
CA ASN A 138 -14.01 10.25 -7.65
C ASN A 138 -12.95 11.24 -7.08
N GLY A 139 -12.00 11.68 -7.91
CA GLY A 139 -10.91 12.58 -7.55
C GLY A 139 -9.77 11.93 -6.77
N ARG A 140 -9.61 10.60 -6.83
CA ARG A 140 -8.48 9.88 -6.22
C ARG A 140 -7.43 9.54 -7.27
N PRO A 141 -6.13 9.72 -6.99
CA PRO A 141 -5.08 9.29 -7.91
C PRO A 141 -4.89 7.78 -7.88
N PHE A 142 -4.60 7.18 -9.03
CA PHE A 142 -4.02 5.85 -9.07
C PHE A 142 -2.58 5.88 -8.56
N ILE A 143 -2.18 4.84 -7.84
CA ILE A 143 -0.79 4.62 -7.43
C ILE A 143 -0.32 3.35 -8.13
N ALA A 144 0.79 3.43 -8.86
CA ALA A 144 1.32 2.31 -9.61
C ALA A 144 2.72 1.91 -9.14
N SER A 145 2.98 0.61 -9.04
CA SER A 145 4.32 0.07 -8.83
C SER A 145 4.58 -1.10 -9.77
N LYS A 146 5.82 -1.27 -10.22
CA LYS A 146 6.18 -2.39 -11.09
C LYS A 146 6.26 -3.71 -10.29
N GLY A 147 5.78 -4.78 -10.90
CA GLY A 147 5.88 -6.14 -10.39
C GLY A 147 4.87 -6.48 -9.29
N MET A 148 5.11 -7.60 -8.63
CA MET A 148 4.32 -8.06 -7.49
C MET A 148 4.79 -7.38 -6.21
N LEU A 149 3.84 -7.00 -5.35
CA LEU A 149 4.16 -6.78 -3.93
C LEU A 149 4.83 -8.04 -3.37
N PRO A 150 5.85 -7.90 -2.50
CA PRO A 150 6.48 -9.04 -1.84
C PRO A 150 5.45 -9.71 -0.93
N VAL A 151 4.77 -10.72 -1.47
CA VAL A 151 3.92 -11.60 -0.69
C VAL A 151 4.87 -12.59 -0.02
N ALA A 152 4.89 -12.57 1.32
CA ALA A 152 5.60 -13.59 2.07
C ALA A 152 5.18 -14.97 1.55
N PRO A 153 6.12 -15.91 1.33
CA PRO A 153 5.75 -17.24 0.85
C PRO A 153 4.64 -17.78 1.75
N LYS A 154 3.59 -18.37 1.15
CA LYS A 154 2.50 -18.98 1.92
C LYS A 154 3.14 -19.95 2.90
N ALA A 155 3.17 -19.58 4.17
CA ALA A 155 3.75 -20.41 5.20
C ALA A 155 2.84 -21.63 5.32
N THR A 156 3.29 -22.76 4.79
CA THR A 156 2.63 -24.04 4.97
C THR A 156 2.89 -24.47 6.41
N PHE A 157 2.05 -24.01 7.33
CA PHE A 157 2.08 -24.43 8.72
C PHE A 157 1.64 -25.90 8.82
N HIS A 158 2.59 -26.80 8.61
CA HIS A 158 2.42 -28.19 9.03
C HIS A 158 2.51 -28.16 10.56
N GLY A 159 1.66 -28.91 11.27
CA GLY A 159 1.26 -28.73 12.68
C GLY A 159 2.34 -28.69 13.78
N HIS A 160 3.62 -28.54 13.43
CA HIS A 160 4.72 -28.24 14.33
C HIS A 160 5.45 -26.98 13.85
N LEU A 161 5.32 -25.91 14.63
CA LEU A 161 6.13 -24.70 14.51
C LEU A 161 7.58 -25.01 14.86
N SER A 162 8.38 -25.39 13.86
CA SER A 162 9.82 -25.54 14.03
C SER A 162 10.48 -24.17 13.99
N PHE A 163 10.61 -23.53 15.15
CA PHE A 163 11.46 -22.35 15.28
C PHE A 163 12.92 -22.80 15.23
N GLU A 164 13.66 -22.34 14.21
CA GLU A 164 15.12 -22.49 14.19
C GLU A 164 15.70 -21.56 15.26
N ARG A 165 15.77 -22.06 16.49
CA ARG A 165 16.27 -21.33 17.65
C ARG A 165 17.76 -21.10 17.49
N ARG A 166 18.13 -19.95 16.88
CA ARG A 166 19.52 -19.42 16.86
C ARG A 166 19.95 -18.89 18.22
N PHE A 167 19.69 -19.64 19.29
CA PHE A 167 20.23 -19.35 20.61
C PHE A 167 21.19 -20.48 20.95
N GLN A 168 22.48 -20.17 20.91
CA GLN A 168 23.61 -21.11 21.10
C GLN A 168 23.67 -21.77 22.49
N MET A 169 22.70 -21.55 23.39
CA MET A 169 22.73 -22.03 24.76
C MET A 169 21.31 -22.39 25.25
N GLN A 170 20.74 -23.50 24.78
CA GLN A 170 19.54 -24.08 25.41
C GLN A 170 19.82 -25.52 25.84
N ARG A 171 19.54 -25.81 27.12
CA ARG A 171 19.66 -27.14 27.75
C ARG A 171 18.82 -28.15 26.96
N GLU A 172 19.29 -29.39 26.84
CA GLU A 172 18.69 -30.40 25.95
C GLU A 172 17.21 -30.68 26.24
N GLU A 173 16.78 -30.50 27.49
CA GLU A 173 15.38 -30.58 27.94
C GLU A 173 14.48 -29.52 27.29
N MET A 174 14.94 -28.27 27.12
CA MET A 174 14.20 -27.20 26.44
C MET A 174 14.07 -27.44 24.93
N ARG A 175 15.03 -28.17 24.34
CA ARG A 175 14.97 -28.58 22.93
C ARG A 175 13.93 -29.68 22.71
N LYS A 176 13.74 -30.57 23.69
CA LYS A 176 12.77 -31.67 23.66
C LYS A 176 11.39 -31.29 24.22
N ALA A 177 11.23 -30.08 24.76
CA ALA A 177 9.93 -29.59 25.24
C ALA A 177 8.92 -29.53 24.08
N VAL A 178 7.87 -30.35 24.19
CA VAL A 178 6.75 -30.37 23.24
C VAL A 178 5.69 -29.42 23.78
N SER A 179 5.61 -28.21 23.20
CA SER A 179 4.48 -27.33 23.44
C SER A 179 3.26 -27.90 22.71
N THR A 180 2.34 -28.48 23.46
CA THR A 180 1.01 -28.84 22.95
C THR A 180 0.15 -27.58 22.89
N SER A 181 -0.76 -27.51 21.90
CA SER A 181 -1.75 -26.44 21.85
C SER A 181 -2.65 -26.55 23.10
N HIS A 182 -2.66 -25.52 23.93
CA HIS A 182 -3.43 -25.49 25.17
C HIS A 182 -3.80 -24.06 25.55
N CYS A 183 -4.79 -23.91 26.44
CA CYS A 183 -5.11 -22.63 27.06
C CYS A 183 -4.29 -22.47 28.35
N SER A 184 -3.66 -21.30 28.50
CA SER A 184 -2.90 -20.98 29.71
C SER A 184 -3.83 -20.91 30.92
N GLN A 185 -3.33 -21.37 32.06
CA GLN A 185 -4.08 -21.31 33.32
C GLN A 185 -3.83 -19.95 34.00
N PRO A 186 -4.82 -19.36 34.69
CA PRO A 186 -4.69 -18.01 35.26
C PRO A 186 -3.51 -17.78 36.21
N ASN A 187 -2.98 -18.86 36.79
CA ASN A 187 -1.86 -18.85 37.72
C ASN A 187 -0.50 -19.10 37.04
N THR A 188 -0.40 -19.03 35.71
CA THR A 188 0.87 -19.19 34.97
C THR A 188 1.34 -17.88 34.36
N ILE A 189 2.65 -17.74 34.22
CA ILE A 189 3.26 -16.59 33.52
C ILE A 189 2.81 -16.50 32.05
N GLU A 190 2.49 -17.64 31.43
CA GLU A 190 1.94 -17.67 30.06
C GLU A 190 0.60 -16.94 29.98
N TYR A 191 -0.24 -17.07 31.01
CA TYR A 191 -1.51 -16.34 31.07
C TYR A 191 -1.29 -14.84 31.25
N GLU A 192 -0.42 -14.43 32.17
CA GLU A 192 -0.11 -13.01 32.39
C GLU A 192 0.44 -12.36 31.10
N MET A 193 1.42 -12.99 30.46
CA MET A 193 1.95 -12.51 29.18
C MET A 193 0.87 -12.48 28.09
N ALA A 194 0.04 -13.53 27.98
CA ALA A 194 -1.05 -13.56 27.00
C ALA A 194 -2.03 -12.40 27.22
N MET A 195 -2.31 -12.03 28.47
CA MET A 195 -3.16 -10.88 28.78
C MET A 195 -2.52 -9.55 28.39
N GLU A 196 -1.22 -9.38 28.62
CA GLU A 196 -0.49 -8.20 28.12
C GLU A 196 -0.53 -8.11 26.60
N TRP A 197 -0.36 -9.24 25.90
CA TRP A 197 -0.45 -9.32 24.43
C TRP A 197 -1.85 -8.96 23.92
N ILE A 198 -2.91 -9.45 24.56
CA ILE A 198 -4.29 -9.10 24.19
C ILE A 198 -4.55 -7.61 24.41
N LEU A 199 -4.16 -7.07 25.57
CA LEU A 199 -4.27 -5.64 25.85
C LEU A 199 -3.51 -4.79 24.83
N LEU A 200 -2.31 -5.24 24.43
CA LEU A 200 -1.53 -4.58 23.39
C LEU A 200 -2.26 -4.60 22.05
N GLN A 201 -2.83 -5.75 21.67
CA GLN A 201 -3.61 -5.90 20.43
C GLN A 201 -4.84 -4.98 20.41
N GLU A 202 -5.56 -4.85 21.53
CA GLU A 202 -6.67 -3.91 21.68
C GLU A 202 -6.21 -2.46 21.51
N LYS A 203 -5.12 -2.06 22.20
CA LYS A 203 -4.53 -0.72 22.04
C LYS A 203 -4.13 -0.42 20.59
N TYR A 204 -3.57 -1.40 19.89
CA TYR A 204 -3.29 -1.26 18.46
C TYR A 204 -4.57 -1.04 17.65
N GLY A 205 -5.62 -1.82 17.91
CA GLY A 205 -6.93 -1.66 17.28
C GLY A 205 -7.49 -0.24 17.45
N ASP A 206 -7.44 0.29 18.67
CA ASP A 206 -7.87 1.66 18.98
C ASP A 206 -7.03 2.71 18.26
N CYS A 207 -5.71 2.54 18.25
CA CYS A 207 -4.79 3.43 17.55
C CYS A 207 -5.10 3.49 16.05
N TYR A 208 -5.31 2.34 15.40
CA TYR A 208 -5.70 2.26 14.00
C TYR A 208 -7.07 2.91 13.75
N SER A 209 -8.06 2.62 14.59
CA SER A 209 -9.39 3.23 14.52
C SER A 209 -9.30 4.76 14.58
N TRP A 210 -8.52 5.29 15.51
CA TRP A 210 -8.27 6.73 15.63
C TRP A 210 -7.56 7.30 14.40
N LEU A 211 -6.51 6.63 13.91
CA LEU A 211 -5.77 7.03 12.70
C LEU A 211 -6.69 7.15 11.49
N TYR A 212 -7.52 6.14 11.24
CA TYR A 212 -8.45 6.14 10.11
C TYR A 212 -9.53 7.21 10.24
N LYS A 213 -10.06 7.46 11.45
CA LYS A 213 -11.01 8.55 11.70
C LYS A 213 -10.39 9.91 11.38
N ARG A 214 -9.16 10.14 11.84
CA ARG A 214 -8.43 11.38 11.56
C ARG A 214 -8.16 11.56 10.07
N GLN A 215 -7.62 10.52 9.42
CA GLN A 215 -7.36 10.52 7.98
C GLN A 215 -8.63 10.79 7.16
N ALA A 216 -9.78 10.21 7.56
CA ALA A 216 -11.06 10.48 6.91
C ALA A 216 -11.49 11.95 7.06
N GLY A 217 -11.21 12.58 8.20
CA GLY A 217 -11.40 14.02 8.43
C GLY A 217 -10.52 14.86 7.50
N ASP A 218 -9.23 14.57 7.45
CA ASP A 218 -8.25 15.29 6.62
C ASP A 218 -8.61 15.18 5.12
N VAL A 219 -9.00 14.00 4.65
CA VAL A 219 -9.46 13.77 3.28
C VAL A 219 -10.71 14.61 2.96
N LYS A 220 -11.66 14.73 3.89
CA LYS A 220 -12.85 15.59 3.71
C LYS A 220 -12.46 17.06 3.61
N GLN A 221 -11.54 17.53 4.46
CA GLN A 221 -11.06 18.91 4.42
C GLN A 221 -10.35 19.22 3.10
N ILE A 222 -9.43 18.35 2.66
CA ILE A 222 -8.72 18.49 1.39
C ILE A 222 -9.70 18.52 0.22
N LYS A 223 -10.70 17.62 0.20
CA LYS A 223 -11.74 17.62 -0.84
C LYS A 223 -12.51 18.93 -0.89
N ASN A 224 -12.83 19.53 0.26
CA ASN A 224 -13.52 20.82 0.30
C ASN A 224 -12.62 21.95 -0.23
N ILE A 225 -11.33 21.96 0.12
CA ILE A 225 -10.37 22.94 -0.39
C ILE A 225 -10.21 22.83 -1.91
N VAL A 226 -10.08 21.61 -2.43
CA VAL A 226 -9.95 21.36 -3.88
C VAL A 226 -11.22 21.80 -4.62
N LYS A 227 -12.41 21.50 -4.09
CA LYS A 227 -13.69 21.96 -4.66
C LYS A 227 -13.84 23.49 -4.65
N ALA A 228 -13.29 24.17 -3.66
CA ALA A 228 -13.37 25.64 -3.56
C ALA A 228 -12.38 26.35 -4.50
N LYS A 229 -11.37 25.64 -5.02
CA LYS A 229 -10.33 26.18 -5.92
C LYS A 229 -10.56 25.83 -7.39
N LEU A 230 -11.54 24.97 -7.69
CA LEU A 230 -12.01 24.59 -9.02
C LEU A 230 -13.27 25.37 -9.36
#